data_AF-A0A3L6ZLL5-F1
#
_entry.id   AF-A0A3L6ZLL5-F1
#
_cell.length_a   1.000
_cell.length_b   1.000
_cell.length_c   1.000
_cell.angle_alpha   90.00
_cell.angle_beta   90.00
_cell.angle_gamma   90.00
#
_symmetry.space_group_name_H-M   'P 1'
#
loop_
_entity.id
_entity.type
_entity.pdbx_description
1 polymer ?
#
loop_
_entity_poly.entity_id
_entity_poly.type
_entity_poly.pdbx_seq_one_letter_code
_entity_poly.pdbx_strand_id
1 'polypeptide(L)'
;MPAQRTPQKRRDRPQKPSVTERFIDELIDAGPAGVEMPMDKIHLLRRRVADAERAGRIPDGMRIAVRPFRREEEHGARVRMERLPNWFVLAQRSRRRGVVEHTTSAVELDGSERFQVEGAPRERALRLVDALVEGGASEGVAVSAALGVRIDDGRRYNEVHRDELVFAVEPDEVKAWFVQKTLQVKHEPTVRELARARQGYLFPDFDDVPDENLTFMVDGRSGIMWAGSWTDSDEQHLEQMIPRILEEVLFRLDAAVALREAERRREEAQLRALKVRREAWDRAREDAVAAFRRQFLVTQMLDQAAAWQQAALLQRYADAVRHQAQSLEDRENSDALEWTSQIEAHADRVNPLPNSAATPTPPEPTMKDLEPFMGKHGPYRP
;
A
#
# COMPACT_ATOMS: atom_id res chain seq x y z
N MET A 1 -37.74 75.94 25.59
CA MET A 1 -36.59 75.06 25.30
C MET A 1 -36.73 73.80 26.15
N PRO A 2 -37.15 72.69 25.53
CA PRO A 2 -36.23 71.55 25.49
C PRO A 2 -36.17 70.93 24.09
N ALA A 3 -34.95 70.68 23.62
CA ALA A 3 -34.65 70.12 22.31
C ALA A 3 -35.00 68.63 22.28
N GLN A 4 -35.82 68.24 21.31
CA GLN A 4 -36.09 66.84 20.97
C GLN A 4 -34.80 66.21 20.43
N ARG A 5 -34.28 65.20 21.14
CA ARG A 5 -33.19 64.34 20.66
C ARG A 5 -33.74 63.41 19.58
N THR A 6 -33.33 63.66 18.34
CA THR A 6 -33.51 62.73 17.23
C THR A 6 -32.67 61.45 17.48
N PRO A 7 -33.19 60.24 17.25
CA PRO A 7 -32.40 59.03 17.44
C PRO A 7 -31.37 58.91 16.32
N GLN A 8 -30.11 58.88 16.74
CA GLN A 8 -28.94 58.79 15.86
C GLN A 8 -28.88 57.38 15.28
N LYS A 9 -29.10 57.27 13.95
CA LYS A 9 -28.96 56.05 13.16
C LYS A 9 -27.57 55.45 13.42
N ARG A 10 -27.51 54.27 14.05
CA ARG A 10 -26.27 53.49 14.18
C ARG A 10 -25.76 53.23 12.77
N ARG A 11 -24.58 53.77 12.44
CA ARG A 11 -23.86 53.41 11.22
C ARG A 11 -23.44 51.94 11.33
N ASP A 12 -23.90 51.11 10.41
CA ASP A 12 -23.47 49.73 10.27
C ASP A 12 -21.95 49.71 10.08
N ARG A 13 -21.24 49.02 10.98
CA ARG A 13 -19.83 48.70 10.78
C ARG A 13 -19.76 47.65 9.66
N PRO A 14 -18.82 47.74 8.70
CA PRO A 14 -18.65 46.70 7.70
C PRO A 14 -18.40 45.36 8.41
N GLN A 15 -19.32 44.41 8.21
CA GLN A 15 -19.18 43.06 8.74
C GLN A 15 -17.90 42.46 8.17
N LYS A 16 -17.05 41.90 9.05
CA LYS A 16 -15.87 41.16 8.59
C LYS A 16 -16.35 39.97 7.75
N PRO A 17 -15.72 39.71 6.59
CA PRO A 17 -16.13 38.60 5.74
C PRO A 17 -16.01 37.29 6.52
N SER A 18 -17.04 36.45 6.38
CA SER A 18 -17.10 35.11 6.96
C SER A 18 -15.91 34.27 6.48
N VAL A 19 -15.62 33.17 7.19
CA VAL A 19 -14.55 32.23 6.78
C VAL A 19 -14.82 31.68 5.38
N THR A 20 -16.09 31.44 5.03
CA THR A 20 -16.52 30.96 3.72
C THR A 20 -16.34 32.01 2.64
N GLU A 21 -16.69 33.27 2.89
CA GLU A 21 -16.49 34.37 1.93
C GLU A 21 -14.99 34.55 1.62
N ARG A 22 -14.15 34.58 2.66
CA ARG A 22 -12.68 34.65 2.46
C ARG A 22 -12.14 33.48 1.65
N PHE A 23 -12.68 32.28 1.85
CA PHE A 23 -12.30 31.11 1.07
C PHE A 23 -12.71 31.22 -0.41
N ILE A 24 -13.90 31.74 -0.70
CA ILE A 24 -14.32 31.98 -2.08
C ILE A 24 -13.47 33.07 -2.74
N ASP A 25 -13.22 34.18 -2.05
CA ASP A 25 -12.36 35.25 -2.53
C ASP A 25 -10.94 34.72 -2.83
N GLU A 26 -10.39 33.90 -1.92
CA GLU A 26 -9.09 33.24 -2.10
C GLU A 26 -9.07 32.32 -3.34
N LEU A 27 -10.14 31.56 -3.59
CA LEU A 27 -10.24 30.72 -4.80
C LEU A 27 -10.35 31.54 -6.08
N ILE A 28 -11.06 32.68 -6.04
CA ILE A 28 -11.19 33.59 -7.17
C ILE A 28 -9.83 34.23 -7.47
N ASP A 29 -9.14 34.72 -6.44
CA ASP A 29 -7.83 35.36 -6.54
C ASP A 29 -6.74 34.36 -7.01
N ALA A 30 -6.81 33.10 -6.55
CA ALA A 30 -5.89 32.04 -6.98
C ALA A 30 -6.12 31.61 -8.44
N GLY A 31 -7.31 31.85 -8.99
CA GLY A 31 -7.67 31.50 -10.36
C GLY A 31 -7.36 30.03 -10.73
N PRO A 32 -6.73 29.76 -11.88
CA PRO A 32 -6.49 28.39 -12.34
C PRO A 32 -5.41 27.65 -11.53
N ALA A 33 -4.56 28.36 -10.79
CA ALA A 33 -3.57 27.73 -9.91
C ALA A 33 -4.24 27.03 -8.71
N GLY A 34 -5.35 27.60 -8.24
CA GLY A 34 -6.12 27.09 -7.11
C GLY A 34 -5.37 27.19 -5.78
N VAL A 35 -6.00 26.66 -4.74
CA VAL A 35 -5.50 26.60 -3.37
C VAL A 35 -5.22 25.15 -3.02
N GLU A 36 -4.01 24.87 -2.54
CA GLU A 36 -3.61 23.55 -2.09
C GLU A 36 -3.97 23.37 -0.61
N MET A 37 -4.52 22.21 -0.28
CA MET A 37 -4.91 21.88 1.08
C MET A 37 -4.44 20.47 1.43
N PRO A 38 -3.71 20.31 2.55
CA PRO A 38 -3.25 19.00 2.98
C PRO A 38 -4.41 18.07 3.37
N MET A 39 -4.18 16.76 3.27
CA MET A 39 -5.20 15.73 3.54
C MET A 39 -5.82 15.83 4.94
N ASP A 40 -5.05 16.23 5.96
CA ASP A 40 -5.52 16.38 7.35
C ASP A 40 -6.62 17.45 7.50
N LYS A 41 -6.64 18.44 6.62
CA LYS A 41 -7.61 19.54 6.60
C LYS A 41 -8.79 19.31 5.65
N ILE A 42 -8.92 18.13 5.03
CA ILE A 42 -10.03 17.81 4.12
C ILE A 42 -11.41 18.00 4.77
N HIS A 43 -11.57 17.69 6.05
CA HIS A 43 -12.85 17.90 6.73
C HIS A 43 -13.27 19.39 6.75
N LEU A 44 -12.31 20.32 6.82
CA LEU A 44 -12.56 21.75 6.70
C LEU A 44 -12.93 22.14 5.28
N LEU A 45 -12.29 21.54 4.27
CA LEU A 45 -12.66 21.73 2.86
C LEU A 45 -14.12 21.39 2.63
N ARG A 46 -14.53 20.17 3.04
CA ARG A 46 -15.91 19.70 2.85
C ARG A 46 -16.92 20.67 3.43
N ARG A 47 -16.66 21.11 4.66
CA ARG A 47 -17.51 22.07 5.35
C ARG A 47 -17.60 23.39 4.60
N ARG A 48 -16.47 23.95 4.17
CA ARG A 48 -16.43 25.23 3.44
C ARG A 48 -17.15 25.15 2.10
N VAL A 49 -16.98 24.07 1.34
CA VAL A 49 -17.69 23.84 0.08
C VAL A 49 -19.19 23.74 0.32
N ALA A 50 -19.62 22.93 1.29
CA ALA A 50 -21.03 22.79 1.62
C ALA A 50 -21.66 24.10 2.14
N ASP A 51 -20.91 24.88 2.92
CA ASP A 51 -21.38 26.19 3.41
C ASP A 51 -21.47 27.22 2.26
N ALA A 52 -20.54 27.17 1.28
CA ALA A 52 -20.57 28.06 0.12
C ALA A 52 -21.75 27.77 -0.81
N GLU A 53 -22.04 26.48 -1.04
CA GLU A 53 -23.21 26.04 -1.80
C GLU A 53 -24.52 26.44 -1.11
N ARG A 54 -24.67 26.13 0.19
CA ARG A 54 -25.86 26.50 0.97
C ARG A 54 -26.10 28.01 1.02
N ALA A 55 -25.04 28.80 0.99
CA ALA A 55 -25.12 30.26 1.02
C ALA A 55 -25.25 30.89 -0.39
N GLY A 56 -25.29 30.10 -1.47
CA GLY A 56 -25.40 30.60 -2.84
C GLY A 56 -24.25 31.53 -3.24
N ARG A 57 -23.03 31.28 -2.74
CA ARG A 57 -21.86 32.16 -2.94
C ARG A 57 -20.97 31.76 -4.11
N ILE A 58 -21.25 30.63 -4.74
CA ILE A 58 -20.56 30.21 -5.96
C ILE A 58 -21.15 31.01 -7.13
N PRO A 59 -20.33 31.69 -7.95
CA PRO A 59 -20.84 32.43 -9.10
C PRO A 59 -21.61 31.55 -10.09
N ASP A 60 -22.61 32.13 -10.75
CA ASP A 60 -23.43 31.42 -11.74
C ASP A 60 -22.54 30.83 -12.86
N GLY A 61 -22.78 29.57 -13.20
CA GLY A 61 -22.01 28.84 -14.21
C GLY A 61 -20.60 28.42 -13.79
N MET A 62 -20.25 28.60 -12.51
CA MET A 62 -19.01 28.10 -11.91
C MET A 62 -19.26 26.98 -10.91
N ARG A 63 -18.20 26.23 -10.59
CA ARG A 63 -18.15 25.27 -9.50
C ARG A 63 -16.80 25.35 -8.78
N ILE A 64 -16.79 24.87 -7.54
CA ILE A 64 -15.56 24.53 -6.84
C ILE A 64 -15.17 23.12 -7.26
N ALA A 65 -14.05 22.99 -7.98
CA ALA A 65 -13.48 21.70 -8.34
C ALA A 65 -12.38 21.32 -7.35
N VAL A 66 -12.41 20.07 -6.93
CA VAL A 66 -11.41 19.50 -6.03
C VAL A 66 -10.69 18.36 -6.74
N ARG A 67 -9.36 18.40 -6.79
CA ARG A 67 -8.54 17.35 -7.41
C ARG A 67 -7.49 16.86 -6.44
N PRO A 68 -7.08 15.58 -6.53
CA PRO A 68 -5.90 15.13 -5.81
C PRO A 68 -4.68 15.93 -6.27
N PHE A 69 -3.80 16.27 -5.33
CA PHE A 69 -2.50 16.84 -5.65
C PHE A 69 -1.41 16.07 -4.90
N ARG A 70 -0.26 15.96 -5.57
CA ARG A 70 0.97 15.44 -4.99
C ARG A 70 2.11 16.37 -5.29
N ARG A 71 2.92 16.61 -4.27
CA ARG A 71 4.18 17.33 -4.40
C ARG A 71 5.18 16.72 -3.44
N GLU A 72 6.15 15.98 -3.98
CA GLU A 72 7.18 15.29 -3.20
C GLU A 72 6.56 14.34 -2.15
N GLU A 73 6.58 14.73 -0.87
CA GLU A 73 5.96 13.98 0.23
C GLU A 73 4.57 14.51 0.63
N GLU A 74 4.18 15.69 0.13
CA GLU A 74 2.89 16.31 0.40
C GLU A 74 1.81 15.72 -0.49
N HIS A 75 0.71 15.32 0.15
CA HIS A 75 -0.49 14.80 -0.48
C HIS A 75 -1.67 15.62 0.01
N GLY A 76 -2.62 15.91 -0.87
CA GLY A 76 -3.78 16.69 -0.50
C GLY A 76 -4.76 16.92 -1.63
N ALA A 77 -5.52 17.98 -1.49
CA ALA A 77 -6.51 18.44 -2.44
C ALA A 77 -6.09 19.80 -3.02
N ARG A 78 -6.05 19.92 -4.35
CA ARG A 78 -6.01 21.21 -5.03
C ARG A 78 -7.44 21.63 -5.34
N VAL A 79 -7.80 22.81 -4.88
CA VAL A 79 -9.15 23.35 -4.96
C VAL A 79 -9.14 24.58 -5.85
N ARG A 80 -10.02 24.65 -6.84
CA ARG A 80 -10.10 25.81 -7.74
C ARG A 80 -11.53 26.15 -8.10
N MET A 81 -11.75 27.40 -8.46
CA MET A 81 -12.99 27.81 -9.13
C MET A 81 -12.86 27.52 -10.63
N GLU A 82 -13.79 26.78 -11.20
CA GLU A 82 -13.82 26.50 -12.64
C GLU A 82 -15.21 26.62 -13.22
N ARG A 83 -15.31 26.83 -14.54
CA ARG A 83 -16.59 26.81 -15.24
C ARG A 83 -17.19 25.41 -15.21
N LEU A 84 -18.52 25.35 -15.21
CA LEU A 84 -19.25 24.08 -15.33
C LEU A 84 -18.79 23.33 -16.60
N PRO A 85 -18.25 22.10 -16.46
CA PRO A 85 -17.80 21.32 -17.61
C PRO A 85 -18.97 20.90 -18.51
N ASN A 86 -18.69 20.69 -19.80
CA ASN A 86 -19.70 20.24 -20.76
C ASN A 86 -20.33 18.90 -20.36
N TRP A 87 -19.54 17.96 -19.83
CA TRP A 87 -20.03 16.67 -19.36
C TRP A 87 -21.02 16.81 -18.19
N PHE A 88 -20.91 17.84 -17.35
CA PHE A 88 -21.87 18.10 -16.29
C PHE A 88 -23.20 18.60 -16.85
N VAL A 89 -23.13 19.40 -17.91
CA VAL A 89 -24.33 19.84 -18.64
C VAL A 89 -25.00 18.67 -19.35
N LEU A 90 -24.23 17.69 -19.85
CA LEU A 90 -24.76 16.48 -20.47
C LEU A 90 -25.57 15.63 -19.50
N ALA A 91 -25.11 15.47 -18.25
CA ALA A 91 -25.84 14.76 -17.20
C ALA A 91 -27.26 15.31 -16.99
N GLN A 92 -27.45 16.61 -17.17
CA GLN A 92 -28.72 17.30 -16.96
C GLN A 92 -29.66 17.28 -18.18
N ARG A 93 -29.18 16.87 -19.36
CA ARG A 93 -29.99 16.86 -20.59
C ARG A 93 -30.77 15.56 -20.70
N SER A 94 -31.92 15.58 -21.38
CA SER A 94 -32.66 14.36 -21.75
C SER A 94 -31.95 13.58 -22.87
N ARG A 95 -32.01 12.24 -22.86
CA ARG A 95 -31.41 11.37 -23.89
C ARG A 95 -32.38 11.37 -25.08
N ARG A 96 -32.29 12.37 -25.96
CA ARG A 96 -33.15 12.37 -27.16
C ARG A 96 -32.72 11.22 -28.07
N ARG A 97 -33.61 10.24 -28.29
CA ARG A 97 -33.40 9.18 -29.29
C ARG A 97 -32.99 9.80 -30.63
N GLY A 98 -31.80 9.43 -31.12
CA GLY A 98 -31.34 9.70 -32.49
C GLY A 98 -30.38 10.87 -32.70
N VAL A 99 -29.90 11.59 -31.67
CA VAL A 99 -29.01 12.76 -31.87
C VAL A 99 -27.73 12.74 -31.03
N VAL A 100 -27.65 11.95 -29.95
CA VAL A 100 -26.43 11.90 -29.10
C VAL A 100 -25.69 10.60 -29.38
N GLU A 101 -24.44 10.69 -29.83
CA GLU A 101 -23.52 9.55 -29.82
C GLU A 101 -23.30 9.14 -28.37
N HIS A 102 -23.84 7.98 -27.99
CA HIS A 102 -23.64 7.43 -26.65
C HIS A 102 -22.22 6.88 -26.53
N THR A 103 -21.68 6.98 -25.32
CA THR A 103 -20.40 6.38 -25.00
C THR A 103 -20.49 4.87 -25.10
N THR A 104 -19.40 4.20 -25.48
CA THR A 104 -19.35 2.74 -25.61
C THR A 104 -19.85 2.04 -24.35
N SER A 105 -19.40 2.50 -23.18
CA SER A 105 -19.80 1.96 -21.87
C SER A 105 -21.31 2.10 -21.63
N ALA A 106 -21.93 3.22 -22.03
CA ALA A 106 -23.38 3.38 -21.90
C ALA A 106 -24.15 2.48 -22.88
N VAL A 107 -23.63 2.22 -24.08
CA VAL A 107 -24.25 1.29 -25.05
C VAL A 107 -24.15 -0.15 -24.53
N GLU A 108 -23.00 -0.54 -23.99
CA GLU A 108 -22.77 -1.86 -23.41
C GLU A 108 -23.71 -2.14 -22.22
N LEU A 109 -23.85 -1.16 -21.31
CA LEU A 109 -24.78 -1.28 -20.18
C LEU A 109 -26.25 -1.28 -20.61
N ASP A 110 -26.62 -0.50 -21.64
CA ASP A 110 -27.98 -0.48 -22.16
C ASP A 110 -28.39 -1.85 -22.74
N GLY A 111 -27.46 -2.51 -23.43
CA GLY A 111 -27.65 -3.85 -23.98
C GLY A 111 -27.60 -4.99 -22.95
N SER A 112 -27.22 -4.72 -21.71
CA SER A 112 -27.10 -5.74 -20.68
C SER A 112 -28.42 -6.01 -19.95
N GLU A 113 -28.76 -7.28 -19.82
CA GLU A 113 -29.87 -7.77 -18.98
C GLU A 113 -29.52 -7.74 -17.47
N ARG A 114 -28.23 -7.57 -17.13
CA ARG A 114 -27.74 -7.55 -15.74
C ARG A 114 -27.52 -6.14 -15.19
N PHE A 115 -27.86 -5.12 -15.99
CA PHE A 115 -27.83 -3.75 -15.54
C PHE A 115 -28.91 -3.54 -14.47
N GLN A 116 -28.51 -3.00 -13.32
CA GLN A 116 -29.28 -2.98 -12.08
C GLN A 116 -30.44 -1.97 -12.10
N VAL A 117 -30.55 -1.17 -13.16
CA VAL A 117 -31.58 -0.15 -13.29
C VAL A 117 -32.60 -0.55 -14.35
N GLU A 118 -33.84 -0.66 -13.91
CA GLU A 118 -34.99 -1.04 -14.72
C GLU A 118 -36.02 0.09 -14.79
N GLY A 119 -36.92 -0.02 -15.77
CA GLY A 119 -38.05 0.90 -15.93
C GLY A 119 -37.67 2.32 -16.34
N ALA A 120 -38.47 3.29 -15.89
CA ALA A 120 -38.32 4.70 -16.23
C ALA A 120 -36.93 5.31 -15.92
N PRO A 121 -36.26 5.01 -14.79
CA PRO A 121 -34.96 5.62 -14.48
C PRO A 121 -33.78 5.02 -15.25
N ARG A 122 -33.95 3.95 -16.04
CA ARG A 122 -32.85 3.32 -16.80
C ARG A 122 -32.19 4.29 -17.77
N GLU A 123 -32.98 5.03 -18.55
CA GLU A 123 -32.43 6.02 -19.48
C GLU A 123 -31.64 7.10 -18.74
N ARG A 124 -32.13 7.51 -17.57
CA ARG A 124 -31.48 8.49 -16.71
C ARG A 124 -30.13 8.00 -16.22
N ALA A 125 -30.04 6.76 -15.72
CA ALA A 125 -28.78 6.15 -15.30
C ALA A 125 -27.74 6.13 -16.44
N LEU A 126 -28.15 5.76 -17.65
CA LEU A 126 -27.25 5.71 -18.81
C LEU A 126 -26.73 7.10 -19.24
N ARG A 127 -27.48 8.19 -18.99
CA ARG A 127 -26.95 9.56 -19.17
C ARG A 127 -25.89 9.93 -18.14
N LEU A 128 -26.07 9.48 -16.90
CA LEU A 128 -25.06 9.66 -15.87
C LEU A 128 -23.77 8.89 -16.25
N VAL A 129 -23.90 7.71 -16.86
CA VAL A 129 -22.76 6.97 -17.44
C VAL A 129 -22.06 7.79 -18.52
N ASP A 130 -22.79 8.31 -19.51
CA ASP A 130 -22.22 9.16 -20.59
C ASP A 130 -21.41 10.33 -19.99
N ALA A 131 -21.97 11.02 -19.00
CA ALA A 131 -21.32 12.13 -18.31
C ALA A 131 -20.08 11.70 -17.50
N LEU A 132 -20.11 10.54 -16.83
CA LEU A 132 -18.98 10.01 -16.08
C LEU A 132 -17.84 9.57 -16.99
N VAL A 133 -18.15 9.00 -18.17
CA VAL A 133 -17.14 8.62 -19.17
C VAL A 133 -16.45 9.85 -19.74
N GLU A 134 -17.21 10.86 -20.17
CA GLU A 134 -16.62 12.12 -20.65
C GLU A 134 -15.87 12.87 -19.54
N GLY A 135 -16.42 12.85 -18.32
CA GLY A 135 -15.79 13.43 -17.14
C GLY A 135 -14.46 12.77 -16.83
N GLY A 136 -14.42 11.44 -16.77
CA GLY A 136 -13.19 10.66 -16.60
C GLY A 136 -12.16 10.97 -17.69
N ALA A 137 -12.59 10.97 -18.96
CA ALA A 137 -11.71 11.28 -20.09
C ALA A 137 -11.09 12.69 -19.99
N SER A 138 -11.86 13.68 -19.52
CA SER A 138 -11.36 15.04 -19.30
C SER A 138 -10.28 15.15 -18.21
N GLU A 139 -10.21 14.14 -17.34
CA GLU A 139 -9.26 14.03 -16.23
C GLU A 139 -8.16 12.98 -16.50
N GLY A 140 -8.10 12.43 -17.72
CA GLY A 140 -7.11 11.41 -18.10
C GLY A 140 -7.40 10.01 -17.54
N VAL A 141 -8.64 9.75 -17.11
CA VAL A 141 -9.09 8.46 -16.59
C VAL A 141 -9.89 7.72 -17.66
N ALA A 142 -9.49 6.48 -17.96
CA ALA A 142 -10.27 5.62 -18.84
C ALA A 142 -11.49 5.07 -18.09
N VAL A 143 -12.67 5.08 -18.73
CA VAL A 143 -13.91 4.57 -18.12
C VAL A 143 -14.52 3.52 -19.05
N SER A 144 -14.71 2.31 -18.54
CA SER A 144 -15.25 1.17 -19.30
C SER A 144 -16.36 0.46 -18.52
N ALA A 145 -17.23 -0.28 -19.21
CA ALA A 145 -18.20 -1.16 -18.56
C ALA A 145 -17.61 -2.56 -18.37
N ALA A 146 -17.79 -3.13 -17.19
CA ALA A 146 -17.53 -4.53 -16.88
C ALA A 146 -18.88 -5.23 -16.65
N LEU A 147 -19.28 -6.09 -17.59
CA LEU A 147 -20.58 -6.73 -17.58
C LEU A 147 -20.56 -8.06 -16.81
N GLY A 148 -21.62 -8.33 -16.06
CA GLY A 148 -21.85 -9.61 -15.39
C GLY A 148 -20.78 -9.99 -14.36
N VAL A 149 -20.11 -9.01 -13.75
CA VAL A 149 -19.06 -9.22 -12.75
C VAL A 149 -19.61 -10.03 -11.59
N ARG A 150 -18.93 -11.13 -11.28
CA ARG A 150 -19.28 -12.00 -10.17
C ARG A 150 -18.92 -11.31 -8.85
N ILE A 151 -19.90 -11.16 -7.97
CA ILE A 151 -19.72 -10.61 -6.64
C ILE A 151 -19.47 -11.74 -5.65
N ASP A 152 -18.36 -11.66 -4.93
CA ASP A 152 -18.10 -12.52 -3.78
C ASP A 152 -18.76 -11.91 -2.53
N ASP A 153 -20.05 -12.17 -2.34
CA ASP A 153 -20.75 -11.85 -1.10
C ASP A 153 -20.69 -13.09 -0.20
N GLY A 154 -19.66 -13.17 0.65
CA GLY A 154 -19.37 -14.31 1.56
C GLY A 154 -20.47 -14.67 2.57
N ARG A 155 -21.69 -14.10 2.43
CA ARG A 155 -22.89 -14.39 3.20
C ARG A 155 -24.04 -14.99 2.38
N ARG A 156 -23.93 -15.07 1.05
CA ARG A 156 -24.99 -15.63 0.18
C ARG A 156 -24.52 -16.93 -0.47
N TYR A 157 -25.39 -17.94 -0.43
CA TYR A 157 -25.16 -19.22 -1.13
C TYR A 157 -25.35 -19.13 -2.66
N ASN A 158 -25.85 -17.99 -3.17
CA ASN A 158 -26.12 -17.79 -4.60
C ASN A 158 -25.11 -16.81 -5.22
N GLU A 159 -24.67 -17.15 -6.43
CA GLU A 159 -23.81 -16.30 -7.26
C GLU A 159 -24.58 -15.04 -7.67
N VAL A 160 -24.15 -13.88 -7.16
CA VAL A 160 -24.73 -12.59 -7.54
C VAL A 160 -23.82 -11.97 -8.59
N HIS A 161 -24.41 -11.59 -9.72
CA HIS A 161 -23.70 -10.85 -10.76
C HIS A 161 -24.25 -9.44 -10.87
N ARG A 162 -23.39 -8.50 -11.26
CA ARG A 162 -23.80 -7.13 -11.52
C ARG A 162 -22.90 -6.48 -12.56
N ASP A 163 -23.38 -5.43 -13.21
CA ASP A 163 -22.56 -4.65 -14.12
C ASP A 163 -21.88 -3.49 -13.36
N GLU A 164 -20.64 -3.19 -13.72
CA GLU A 164 -19.84 -2.17 -13.05
C GLU A 164 -19.25 -1.18 -14.07
N LEU A 165 -19.06 0.06 -13.65
CA LEU A 165 -18.18 1.02 -14.32
C LEU A 165 -16.79 0.91 -13.70
N VAL A 166 -15.79 0.75 -14.56
CA VAL A 166 -14.39 0.67 -14.16
C VAL A 166 -13.69 1.95 -14.62
N PHE A 167 -13.22 2.72 -13.63
CA PHE A 167 -12.37 3.88 -13.82
C PHE A 167 -10.92 3.45 -13.65
N ALA A 168 -10.07 3.72 -14.63
CA ALA A 168 -8.70 3.21 -14.65
C ALA A 168 -7.67 4.28 -14.98
N VAL A 169 -6.56 4.25 -14.24
CA VAL A 169 -5.28 4.87 -14.56
C VAL A 169 -4.26 3.74 -14.45
N GLU A 170 -3.89 3.14 -15.59
CA GLU A 170 -3.15 1.88 -15.62
C GLU A 170 -1.96 1.84 -14.65
N PRO A 171 -1.82 0.77 -13.83
CA PRO A 171 -2.68 -0.42 -13.71
C PRO A 171 -3.80 -0.29 -12.66
N ASP A 172 -3.97 0.89 -12.05
CA ASP A 172 -4.82 1.11 -10.89
C ASP A 172 -6.29 1.36 -11.31
N GLU A 173 -7.23 0.68 -10.66
CA GLU A 173 -8.66 0.72 -10.99
C GLU A 173 -9.56 1.05 -9.79
N VAL A 174 -10.67 1.73 -10.05
CA VAL A 174 -11.76 1.99 -9.11
C VAL A 174 -13.07 1.57 -9.79
N LYS A 175 -13.87 0.77 -9.09
CA LYS A 175 -15.13 0.23 -9.59
C LYS A 175 -16.29 1.03 -9.04
N ALA A 176 -17.38 1.14 -9.77
CA ALA A 176 -18.59 1.79 -9.32
C ALA A 176 -19.82 1.14 -9.95
N TRP A 177 -20.98 1.24 -9.32
CA TRP A 177 -22.20 0.65 -9.86
C TRP A 177 -23.46 1.37 -9.38
N PHE A 178 -24.56 1.16 -10.10
CA PHE A 178 -25.89 1.60 -9.68
C PHE A 178 -26.57 0.58 -8.79
N VAL A 179 -27.36 1.05 -7.86
CA VAL A 179 -28.27 0.27 -7.04
C VAL A 179 -29.65 0.92 -7.13
N GLN A 180 -30.65 0.13 -7.50
CA GLN A 180 -32.05 0.52 -7.47
C GLN A 180 -32.74 -0.30 -6.38
N LYS A 181 -33.52 0.37 -5.53
CA LYS A 181 -34.32 -0.34 -4.53
C LYS A 181 -35.58 -0.90 -5.20
N THR A 182 -36.15 -1.91 -4.56
CA THR A 182 -37.47 -2.43 -4.93
C THR A 182 -38.45 -1.97 -3.86
N LEU A 183 -39.56 -1.38 -4.28
CA LEU A 183 -40.65 -0.93 -3.43
C LEU A 183 -41.80 -1.93 -3.50
N GLN A 184 -42.41 -2.22 -2.36
CA GLN A 184 -43.63 -3.02 -2.29
C GLN A 184 -44.83 -2.09 -2.38
N VAL A 185 -45.52 -2.13 -3.52
CA VAL A 185 -46.76 -1.40 -3.75
C VAL A 185 -47.92 -2.39 -3.64
N LYS A 186 -49.06 -1.95 -3.11
CA LYS A 186 -50.23 -2.83 -2.98
C LYS A 186 -50.63 -3.37 -4.35
N HIS A 187 -50.74 -4.70 -4.47
CA HIS A 187 -51.09 -5.36 -5.71
C HIS A 187 -52.53 -5.02 -6.11
N GLU A 188 -52.72 -4.64 -7.37
CA GLU A 188 -54.05 -4.46 -7.96
C GLU A 188 -54.41 -5.71 -8.78
N PRO A 189 -55.29 -6.59 -8.28
CA PRO A 189 -55.52 -7.89 -8.90
C PRO A 189 -56.12 -7.74 -10.30
N THR A 190 -55.51 -8.39 -11.28
CA THR A 190 -56.05 -8.40 -12.63
C THR A 190 -57.35 -9.20 -12.71
N VAL A 191 -58.16 -8.95 -13.75
CA VAL A 191 -59.41 -9.70 -14.00
C VAL A 191 -59.17 -11.21 -14.06
N ARG A 192 -57.99 -11.63 -14.55
CA ARG A 192 -57.58 -13.05 -14.62
C ARG A 192 -57.26 -13.62 -13.24
N GLU A 193 -56.56 -12.87 -12.40
CA GLU A 193 -56.25 -13.27 -11.02
C GLU A 193 -57.50 -13.33 -10.16
N LEU A 194 -58.43 -12.38 -10.31
CA LEU A 194 -59.74 -12.43 -9.64
C LEU A 194 -60.56 -13.66 -10.07
N ALA A 195 -60.52 -14.04 -11.35
CA ALA A 195 -61.18 -15.24 -11.84
C ALA A 195 -60.55 -16.53 -11.28
N ARG A 196 -59.22 -16.57 -11.14
CA ARG A 196 -58.49 -17.67 -10.50
C ARG A 196 -58.70 -17.72 -8.98
N ALA A 197 -58.83 -16.57 -8.32
CA ALA A 197 -59.10 -16.49 -6.90
C ALA A 197 -60.45 -17.11 -6.53
N ARG A 198 -61.46 -16.98 -7.41
CA ARG A 198 -62.74 -17.69 -7.28
C ARG A 198 -62.61 -19.22 -7.34
N GLN A 199 -61.51 -19.74 -7.89
CA GLN A 199 -61.17 -21.16 -7.93
C GLN A 199 -60.25 -21.59 -6.77
N GLY A 200 -59.98 -20.70 -5.81
CA GLY A 200 -59.18 -20.99 -4.62
C GLY A 200 -57.68 -20.67 -4.74
N TYR A 201 -57.24 -20.06 -5.84
CA TYR A 201 -55.83 -19.64 -6.00
C TYR A 201 -55.56 -18.29 -5.31
N LEU A 202 -54.44 -18.18 -4.62
CA LEU A 202 -53.98 -16.92 -4.04
C LEU A 202 -53.20 -16.09 -5.06
N PHE A 203 -53.21 -14.77 -4.88
CA PHE A 203 -52.32 -13.82 -5.57
C PHE A 203 -51.58 -12.98 -4.51
N PRO A 204 -50.44 -12.37 -4.86
CA PRO A 204 -49.63 -11.58 -3.91
C PRO A 204 -50.39 -10.37 -3.35
N ASP A 205 -50.12 -10.00 -2.10
CA ASP A 205 -50.66 -8.77 -1.51
C ASP A 205 -49.97 -7.50 -2.05
N PHE A 206 -48.73 -7.64 -2.55
CA PHE A 206 -47.89 -6.56 -3.04
C PHE A 206 -47.22 -6.92 -4.36
N ASP A 207 -47.10 -5.92 -5.23
CA ASP A 207 -46.23 -5.91 -6.40
C ASP A 207 -44.89 -5.27 -6.04
N ASP A 208 -43.82 -5.93 -6.45
CA ASP A 208 -42.47 -5.42 -6.37
C ASP A 208 -42.20 -4.52 -7.58
N VAL A 209 -42.11 -3.21 -7.35
CA VAL A 209 -41.82 -2.22 -8.40
C VAL A 209 -40.45 -1.57 -8.19
N PRO A 210 -39.67 -1.34 -9.24
CA PRO A 210 -38.40 -0.64 -9.12
C PRO A 210 -38.60 0.81 -8.64
N ASP A 211 -37.77 1.26 -7.69
CA ASP A 211 -37.75 2.63 -7.19
C ASP A 211 -37.26 3.60 -8.27
N GLU A 212 -37.82 4.80 -8.34
CA GLU A 212 -37.32 5.85 -9.24
C GLU A 212 -36.00 6.46 -8.74
N ASN A 213 -35.76 6.37 -7.43
CA ASN A 213 -34.54 6.82 -6.80
C ASN A 213 -33.41 5.80 -6.95
N LEU A 214 -32.28 6.29 -7.43
CA LEU A 214 -31.07 5.54 -7.68
C LEU A 214 -30.03 5.85 -6.62
N THR A 215 -29.23 4.84 -6.31
CA THR A 215 -28.01 4.98 -5.54
C THR A 215 -26.82 4.67 -6.44
N PHE A 216 -25.81 5.54 -6.45
CA PHE A 216 -24.52 5.28 -7.08
C PHE A 216 -23.49 4.92 -6.01
N MET A 217 -22.83 3.78 -6.16
CA MET A 217 -21.85 3.24 -5.24
C MET A 217 -20.46 3.29 -5.87
N VAL A 218 -19.44 3.68 -5.11
CA VAL A 218 -18.04 3.61 -5.55
C VAL A 218 -17.30 2.63 -4.64
N ASP A 219 -16.62 1.66 -5.24
CA ASP A 219 -15.81 0.64 -4.58
C ASP A 219 -14.48 1.20 -4.08
N GLY A 220 -13.91 0.56 -3.08
CA GLY A 220 -12.56 0.84 -2.61
C GLY A 220 -12.42 0.85 -1.10
N ARG A 221 -11.26 0.39 -0.63
CA ARG A 221 -10.85 0.42 0.78
C ARG A 221 -10.01 1.65 1.13
N SER A 222 -9.70 2.48 0.15
CA SER A 222 -8.95 3.73 0.30
C SER A 222 -9.79 4.82 0.97
N GLY A 223 -9.14 5.84 1.53
CA GLY A 223 -9.81 6.93 2.25
C GLY A 223 -10.91 7.60 1.42
N ILE A 224 -12.02 7.93 2.08
CA ILE A 224 -13.18 8.60 1.47
C ILE A 224 -12.93 10.11 1.44
N MET A 225 -13.07 10.76 0.28
CA MET A 225 -12.98 12.22 0.12
C MET A 225 -14.32 12.93 0.24
N TRP A 226 -15.41 12.35 -0.23
CA TRP A 226 -16.76 12.90 -0.16
C TRP A 226 -17.71 11.90 0.49
N ALA A 227 -17.91 10.77 -0.17
CA ALA A 227 -18.77 9.67 0.29
C ALA A 227 -18.39 8.38 -0.46
N GLY A 228 -18.86 7.22 0.02
CA GLY A 228 -18.80 5.96 -0.74
C GLY A 228 -20.05 5.64 -1.54
N SER A 229 -21.11 6.43 -1.35
CA SER A 229 -22.40 6.24 -1.99
C SER A 229 -23.16 7.56 -2.05
N TRP A 230 -23.91 7.77 -3.13
CA TRP A 230 -24.82 8.90 -3.33
C TRP A 230 -26.18 8.35 -3.67
N THR A 231 -27.23 8.86 -3.05
CA THR A 231 -28.61 8.39 -3.27
C THR A 231 -29.48 9.59 -3.59
N ASP A 232 -30.39 9.44 -4.55
CA ASP A 232 -31.38 10.48 -4.79
C ASP A 232 -32.25 10.71 -3.56
N SER A 233 -32.65 11.96 -3.40
CA SER A 233 -33.66 12.40 -2.46
C SER A 233 -34.50 13.50 -3.11
N ASP A 234 -35.57 13.89 -2.43
CA ASP A 234 -36.43 15.00 -2.86
C ASP A 234 -35.66 16.33 -3.00
N GLU A 235 -34.51 16.46 -2.33
CA GLU A 235 -33.68 17.66 -2.33
C GLU A 235 -32.44 17.56 -3.24
N GLN A 236 -31.94 16.34 -3.50
CA GLN A 236 -30.68 16.12 -4.21
C GLN A 236 -30.78 14.96 -5.18
N HIS A 237 -30.47 15.23 -6.45
CA HIS A 237 -30.41 14.20 -7.50
C HIS A 237 -28.97 13.87 -7.89
N LEU A 238 -28.73 12.64 -8.36
CA LEU A 238 -27.42 12.17 -8.82
C LEU A 238 -26.79 13.08 -9.89
N GLU A 239 -27.58 13.67 -10.77
CA GLU A 239 -27.15 14.62 -11.81
C GLU A 239 -26.36 15.79 -11.21
N GLN A 240 -26.77 16.28 -10.05
CA GLN A 240 -26.12 17.37 -9.34
C GLN A 240 -24.88 16.89 -8.57
N MET A 241 -24.83 15.61 -8.24
CA MET A 241 -23.75 14.99 -7.45
C MET A 241 -22.63 14.38 -8.30
N ILE A 242 -22.81 14.19 -9.63
CA ILE A 242 -21.76 13.65 -10.52
C ILE A 242 -20.40 14.30 -10.33
N PRO A 243 -20.27 15.64 -10.23
CA PRO A 243 -18.96 16.24 -10.02
C PRO A 243 -18.25 15.71 -8.79
N ARG A 244 -18.98 15.49 -7.69
CA ARG A 244 -18.43 14.93 -6.45
C ARG A 244 -18.12 13.44 -6.57
N ILE A 245 -18.96 12.71 -7.31
CA ILE A 245 -18.73 11.28 -7.61
C ILE A 245 -17.41 11.12 -8.37
N LEU A 246 -17.22 11.89 -9.45
CA LEU A 246 -16.01 11.86 -10.24
C LEU A 246 -14.79 12.26 -9.39
N GLU A 247 -14.91 13.30 -8.57
CA GLU A 247 -13.85 13.71 -7.66
C GLU A 247 -13.48 12.60 -6.67
N GLU A 248 -14.46 11.93 -6.05
CA GLU A 248 -14.17 10.78 -5.19
C GLU A 248 -13.37 9.71 -5.94
N VAL A 249 -13.79 9.36 -7.16
CA VAL A 249 -13.08 8.37 -7.99
C VAL A 249 -11.63 8.79 -8.22
N LEU A 250 -11.37 10.07 -8.55
CA LEU A 250 -10.01 10.59 -8.72
C LEU A 250 -9.18 10.46 -7.44
N PHE A 251 -9.76 10.76 -6.27
CA PHE A 251 -9.04 10.60 -4.99
C PHE A 251 -8.74 9.13 -4.67
N ARG A 252 -9.62 8.21 -5.03
CA ARG A 252 -9.38 6.77 -4.83
C ARG A 252 -8.32 6.21 -5.77
N LEU A 253 -8.36 6.63 -7.05
CA LEU A 253 -7.34 6.29 -8.03
C LEU A 253 -5.98 6.83 -7.59
N ASP A 254 -5.92 8.09 -7.18
CA ASP A 254 -4.71 8.66 -6.60
C ASP A 254 -4.25 7.79 -5.42
N ALA A 255 -5.06 7.57 -4.39
CA ALA A 255 -4.69 6.74 -3.24
C ALA A 255 -4.15 5.34 -3.63
N ALA A 256 -4.73 4.68 -4.64
CA ALA A 256 -4.23 3.41 -5.17
C ALA A 256 -2.83 3.53 -5.77
N VAL A 257 -2.58 4.53 -6.62
CA VAL A 257 -1.25 4.84 -7.18
C VAL A 257 -0.22 5.07 -6.07
N ALA A 258 -0.58 5.84 -5.03
CA ALA A 258 0.34 6.10 -3.90
C ALA A 258 0.71 4.82 -3.14
N LEU A 259 -0.27 3.94 -2.93
CA LEU A 259 -0.04 2.68 -2.23
C LEU A 259 0.95 1.82 -3.01
N ARG A 260 0.73 1.64 -4.32
CA ARG A 260 1.63 0.88 -5.20
C ARG A 260 3.05 1.46 -5.22
N GLU A 261 3.19 2.78 -5.31
CA GLU A 261 4.49 3.45 -5.27
C GLU A 261 5.19 3.29 -3.92
N ALA A 262 4.45 3.30 -2.82
CA ALA A 262 4.99 3.04 -1.49
C ALA A 262 5.45 1.59 -1.32
N GLU A 263 4.70 0.62 -1.85
CA GLU A 263 5.06 -0.80 -1.87
C GLU A 263 6.35 -1.03 -2.67
N ARG A 264 6.42 -0.51 -3.91
CA ARG A 264 7.64 -0.58 -4.74
C ARG A 264 8.87 0.00 -4.01
N ARG A 265 8.72 1.16 -3.37
CA ARG A 265 9.81 1.77 -2.58
C ARG A 265 10.25 0.88 -1.41
N ARG A 266 9.31 0.23 -0.73
CA ARG A 266 9.62 -0.70 0.36
C ARG A 266 10.37 -1.93 -0.16
N GLU A 267 9.93 -2.51 -1.26
CA GLU A 267 10.60 -3.66 -1.89
C GLU A 267 12.03 -3.31 -2.32
N GLU A 268 12.21 -2.19 -3.02
CA GLU A 268 13.54 -1.72 -3.40
C GLU A 268 14.45 -1.44 -2.20
N ALA A 269 13.91 -0.86 -1.12
CA ALA A 269 14.65 -0.61 0.10
C ALA A 269 15.05 -1.93 0.79
N GLN A 270 14.16 -2.93 0.80
CA GLN A 270 14.46 -4.26 1.31
C GLN A 270 15.56 -4.95 0.50
N LEU A 271 15.49 -4.91 -0.83
CA LEU A 271 16.52 -5.46 -1.72
C LEU A 271 17.89 -4.79 -1.49
N ARG A 272 17.90 -3.45 -1.37
CA ARG A 272 19.11 -2.68 -1.04
C ARG A 272 19.67 -3.08 0.33
N ALA A 273 18.82 -3.18 1.34
CA ALA A 273 19.23 -3.58 2.68
C ALA A 273 19.80 -5.01 2.72
N LEU A 274 19.19 -5.96 1.99
CA LEU A 274 19.70 -7.32 1.86
C LEU A 274 21.07 -7.36 1.19
N LYS A 275 21.29 -6.58 0.13
CA LYS A 275 22.59 -6.48 -0.54
C LYS A 275 23.67 -5.97 0.42
N VAL A 276 23.41 -4.87 1.13
CA VAL A 276 24.34 -4.32 2.12
C VAL A 276 24.62 -5.33 3.24
N ARG A 277 23.61 -6.05 3.73
CA ARG A 277 23.78 -7.09 4.75
C ARG A 277 24.65 -8.25 4.26
N ARG A 278 24.47 -8.68 3.01
CA ARG A 278 25.29 -9.73 2.38
C ARG A 278 26.74 -9.30 2.24
N GLU A 279 27.00 -8.11 1.73
CA GLU A 279 28.35 -7.57 1.59
C GLU A 279 29.06 -7.38 2.95
N ALA A 280 28.31 -6.97 3.98
CA ALA A 280 28.84 -6.90 5.35
C ALA A 280 29.15 -8.30 5.90
N TRP A 281 28.30 -9.29 5.65
CA TRP A 281 28.51 -10.67 6.07
C TRP A 281 29.70 -11.32 5.34
N ASP A 282 29.83 -11.12 4.03
CA ASP A 282 30.92 -11.66 3.22
C ASP A 282 32.27 -11.13 3.73
N ARG A 283 32.36 -9.81 4.01
CA ARG A 283 33.55 -9.21 4.63
C ARG A 283 33.83 -9.76 6.03
N ALA A 284 32.82 -9.87 6.88
CA ALA A 284 32.98 -10.45 8.21
C ALA A 284 33.50 -11.90 8.15
N ARG A 285 33.05 -12.69 7.15
CA ARG A 285 33.54 -14.05 6.92
C ARG A 285 35.01 -14.06 6.50
N GLU A 286 35.42 -13.19 5.59
CA GLU A 286 36.81 -13.08 5.17
C GLU A 286 37.73 -12.72 6.36
N ASP A 287 37.32 -11.74 7.16
CA ASP A 287 38.03 -11.34 8.37
C ASP A 287 38.10 -12.47 9.40
N ALA A 288 37.00 -13.21 9.57
CA ALA A 288 36.92 -14.38 10.45
C ALA A 288 37.86 -15.51 10.00
N VAL A 289 37.91 -15.81 8.70
CA VAL A 289 38.85 -16.81 8.14
C VAL A 289 40.30 -16.40 8.41
N ALA A 290 40.62 -15.12 8.23
CA ALA A 290 41.96 -14.60 8.52
C ALA A 290 42.28 -14.69 10.03
N ALA A 291 41.32 -14.39 10.90
CA ALA A 291 41.48 -14.50 12.36
C ALA A 291 41.67 -15.95 12.82
N PHE A 292 40.87 -16.88 12.29
CA PHE A 292 41.00 -18.32 12.54
C PHE A 292 42.40 -18.82 12.17
N ARG A 293 42.88 -18.48 10.97
CA ARG A 293 44.23 -18.88 10.51
C ARG A 293 45.32 -18.34 11.43
N ARG A 294 45.23 -17.08 11.86
CA ARG A 294 46.18 -16.49 12.80
C ARG A 294 46.17 -17.23 14.13
N GLN A 295 44.99 -17.49 14.70
CA GLN A 295 44.89 -18.21 15.96
C GLN A 295 45.44 -19.63 15.86
N PHE A 296 45.11 -20.37 14.79
CA PHE A 296 45.65 -21.70 14.54
C PHE A 296 47.19 -21.69 14.52
N LEU A 297 47.79 -20.75 13.77
CA LEU A 297 49.25 -20.64 13.68
C LEU A 297 49.87 -20.32 15.04
N VAL A 298 49.28 -19.40 15.81
CA VAL A 298 49.77 -19.06 17.16
C VAL A 298 49.71 -20.27 18.09
N THR A 299 48.61 -21.02 18.08
CA THR A 299 48.48 -22.25 18.88
C THR A 299 49.54 -23.27 18.48
N GLN A 300 49.70 -23.54 17.19
CA GLN A 300 50.73 -24.47 16.70
C GLN A 300 52.15 -24.02 17.04
N MET A 301 52.45 -22.72 16.97
CA MET A 301 53.75 -22.18 17.35
C MET A 301 54.05 -22.42 18.83
N LEU A 302 53.07 -22.20 19.71
CA LEU A 302 53.23 -22.43 21.15
C LEU A 302 53.39 -23.92 21.46
N ASP A 303 52.59 -24.78 20.83
CA ASP A 303 52.68 -26.23 21.00
C ASP A 303 54.04 -26.79 20.52
N GLN A 304 54.52 -26.33 19.37
CA GLN A 304 55.84 -26.69 18.84
C GLN A 304 56.97 -26.17 19.75
N ALA A 305 56.88 -24.94 20.26
CA ALA A 305 57.88 -24.40 21.18
C ALA A 305 57.95 -25.22 22.49
N ALA A 306 56.80 -25.63 23.04
CA ALA A 306 56.73 -26.48 24.22
C ALA A 306 57.32 -27.88 23.95
N ALA A 307 56.95 -28.51 22.83
CA ALA A 307 57.49 -29.82 22.43
C ALA A 307 59.00 -29.79 22.21
N TRP A 308 59.52 -28.70 21.61
CA TRP A 308 60.96 -28.49 21.45
C TRP A 308 61.68 -28.35 22.79
N GLN A 309 61.14 -27.56 23.72
CA GLN A 309 61.72 -27.43 25.07
C GLN A 309 61.71 -28.77 25.82
N GLN A 310 60.64 -29.55 25.68
CA GLN A 310 60.54 -30.89 26.28
C GLN A 310 61.57 -31.85 25.69
N ALA A 311 61.75 -31.86 24.37
CA ALA A 311 62.77 -32.68 23.71
C ALA A 311 64.19 -32.32 24.20
N ALA A 312 64.49 -31.02 24.31
CA ALA A 312 65.78 -30.55 24.82
C ALA A 312 66.01 -30.94 26.30
N LEU A 313 64.96 -30.94 27.13
CA LEU A 313 65.03 -31.41 28.51
C LEU A 313 65.31 -32.91 28.57
N LEU A 314 64.64 -33.72 27.75
CA LEU A 314 64.83 -35.16 27.67
C LEU A 314 66.25 -35.52 27.20
N GLN A 315 66.80 -34.80 26.22
CA GLN A 315 68.19 -34.97 25.78
C GLN A 315 69.19 -34.68 26.92
N ARG A 316 69.02 -33.56 27.64
CA ARG A 316 69.86 -33.25 28.80
C ARG A 316 69.74 -34.29 29.91
N TYR A 317 68.55 -34.83 30.12
CA TYR A 317 68.33 -35.90 31.09
C TYR A 317 69.02 -37.20 30.67
N ALA A 318 68.92 -37.59 29.39
CA ALA A 318 69.64 -38.73 28.82
C ALA A 318 71.16 -38.58 28.98
N ASP A 319 71.72 -37.40 28.71
CA ASP A 319 73.15 -37.12 28.91
C ASP A 319 73.57 -37.28 30.38
N ALA A 320 72.75 -36.79 31.32
CA ALA A 320 72.99 -36.94 32.75
C ALA A 320 72.93 -38.41 33.20
N VAL A 321 71.95 -39.19 32.71
CA VAL A 321 71.84 -40.63 32.98
C VAL A 321 73.05 -41.39 32.42
N ARG A 322 73.47 -41.08 31.18
CA ARG A 322 74.66 -41.67 30.55
C ARG A 322 75.93 -41.38 31.34
N HIS A 323 76.09 -40.15 31.83
CA HIS A 323 77.23 -39.78 32.67
C HIS A 323 77.24 -40.57 33.99
N GLN A 324 76.09 -40.71 34.64
CA GLN A 324 75.97 -41.48 35.89
C GLN A 324 76.26 -42.98 35.67
N ALA A 325 75.83 -43.54 34.53
CA ALA A 325 76.07 -44.94 34.18
C ALA A 325 77.55 -45.32 34.17
N GLN A 326 78.45 -44.38 33.85
CA GLN A 326 79.92 -44.60 33.83
C GLN A 326 80.50 -45.02 35.19
N SER A 327 79.79 -44.75 36.29
CA SER A 327 80.19 -45.13 37.64
C SER A 327 79.53 -46.40 38.19
N LEU A 328 78.70 -47.08 37.39
CA LEU A 328 77.96 -48.29 37.79
C LEU A 328 78.66 -49.58 37.33
N GLU A 329 78.37 -50.69 38.00
CA GLU A 329 78.87 -52.03 37.63
C GLU A 329 78.15 -52.58 36.38
N ASP A 330 78.74 -53.58 35.70
CA ASP A 330 78.41 -53.99 34.32
C ASP A 330 76.91 -54.15 34.02
N ARG A 331 76.14 -54.79 34.91
CA ARG A 331 74.70 -55.01 34.67
C ARG A 331 73.89 -53.73 34.81
N GLU A 332 74.16 -52.94 35.84
CA GLU A 332 73.48 -51.67 36.10
C GLU A 332 73.86 -50.59 35.06
N ASN A 333 75.09 -50.66 34.56
CA ASN A 333 75.54 -49.85 33.43
C ASN A 333 74.74 -50.15 32.15
N SER A 334 74.56 -51.43 31.82
CA SER A 334 73.79 -51.86 30.64
C SER A 334 72.34 -51.38 30.69
N ASP A 335 71.65 -51.57 31.82
CA ASP A 335 70.25 -51.15 32.00
C ASP A 335 70.11 -49.62 31.90
N ALA A 336 71.07 -48.84 32.43
CA ALA A 336 71.08 -47.39 32.33
C ALA A 336 71.34 -46.87 30.90
N LEU A 337 72.16 -47.58 30.11
CA LEU A 337 72.37 -47.26 28.70
C LEU A 337 71.14 -47.58 27.84
N GLU A 338 70.44 -48.68 28.13
CA GLU A 338 69.17 -49.00 27.47
C GLU A 338 68.12 -47.92 27.77
N TRP A 339 67.99 -47.49 29.02
CA TRP A 339 67.10 -46.41 29.42
C TRP A 339 67.43 -45.09 28.72
N THR A 340 68.73 -44.76 28.63
CA THR A 340 69.22 -43.59 27.88
C THR A 340 68.75 -43.64 26.42
N SER A 341 68.92 -44.78 25.75
CA SER A 341 68.50 -44.96 24.36
C SER A 341 66.99 -44.80 24.18
N GLN A 342 66.18 -45.27 25.13
CA GLN A 342 64.73 -45.07 25.11
C GLN A 342 64.34 -43.59 25.28
N ILE A 343 65.01 -42.85 26.16
CA ILE A 343 64.78 -41.40 26.36
C ILE A 343 65.13 -40.63 25.07
N GLU A 344 66.27 -40.94 24.44
CA GLU A 344 66.69 -40.29 23.20
C GLU A 344 65.71 -40.57 22.06
N ALA A 345 65.30 -41.82 21.89
CA ALA A 345 64.30 -42.20 20.89
C ALA A 345 62.93 -41.51 21.12
N HIS A 346 62.57 -41.22 22.38
CA HIS A 346 61.38 -40.45 22.69
C HIS A 346 61.58 -38.94 22.43
N ALA A 347 62.73 -38.39 22.80
CA ALA A 347 63.08 -37.00 22.54
C ALA A 347 63.07 -36.68 21.05
N ASP A 348 63.61 -37.56 20.21
CA ASP A 348 63.62 -37.42 18.75
C ASP A 348 62.20 -37.46 18.15
N ARG A 349 61.31 -38.26 18.75
CA ARG A 349 59.91 -38.37 18.30
C ARG A 349 59.08 -37.13 18.63
N VAL A 350 59.33 -36.52 19.79
CA VAL A 350 58.60 -35.34 20.26
C VAL A 350 59.21 -34.04 19.72
N ASN A 351 60.49 -34.06 19.36
CA ASN A 351 61.17 -32.92 18.76
C ASN A 351 60.47 -32.52 17.44
N PRO A 352 59.92 -31.29 17.33
CA PRO A 352 59.24 -30.84 16.12
C PRO A 352 60.18 -30.41 14.98
N LEU A 353 61.51 -30.39 15.21
CA LEU A 353 62.50 -29.90 14.24
C LEU A 353 63.32 -30.94 13.42
N PRO A 354 63.03 -32.25 13.28
CA PRO A 354 64.06 -33.19 12.84
C PRO A 354 64.38 -33.12 11.33
N ASN A 355 63.49 -32.59 10.46
CA ASN A 355 63.70 -32.68 9.01
C ASN A 355 63.26 -31.47 8.14
N SER A 356 62.46 -30.51 8.63
CA SER A 356 62.33 -29.18 8.00
C SER A 356 61.53 -28.24 8.92
N ALA A 357 61.95 -26.98 9.02
CA ALA A 357 61.16 -25.92 9.66
C ALA A 357 60.02 -25.49 8.71
N ALA A 358 59.00 -26.33 8.56
CA ALA A 358 57.84 -26.02 7.74
C ALA A 358 56.75 -25.33 8.57
N THR A 359 56.18 -24.25 8.04
CA THR A 359 55.02 -23.59 8.65
C THR A 359 53.81 -24.54 8.64
N PRO A 360 53.12 -24.76 9.76
CA PRO A 360 51.88 -25.54 9.80
C PRO A 360 50.86 -24.98 8.81
N THR A 361 50.20 -25.85 8.04
CA THR A 361 49.13 -25.42 7.13
C THR A 361 47.79 -25.46 7.88
N PRO A 362 47.09 -24.31 8.04
CA PRO A 362 45.76 -24.31 8.67
C PRO A 362 44.76 -25.10 7.84
N PRO A 363 43.86 -25.89 8.47
CA PRO A 363 42.77 -26.55 7.76
C PRO A 363 41.77 -25.52 7.21
N GLU A 364 40.96 -25.93 6.24
CA GLU A 364 39.85 -25.11 5.77
C GLU A 364 38.79 -25.02 6.88
N PRO A 365 38.43 -23.81 7.35
CA PRO A 365 37.54 -23.67 8.50
C PRO A 365 36.09 -23.97 8.12
N THR A 366 35.39 -24.70 8.99
CA THR A 366 33.94 -24.85 8.91
C THR A 366 33.24 -23.59 9.42
N MET A 367 31.95 -23.40 9.11
CA MET A 367 31.20 -22.25 9.64
C MET A 367 31.13 -22.22 11.17
N LYS A 368 31.18 -23.39 11.82
CA LYS A 368 31.25 -23.50 13.28
C LYS A 368 32.60 -23.01 13.83
N ASP A 369 33.69 -23.24 13.11
CA ASP A 369 35.02 -22.76 13.49
C ASP A 369 35.15 -21.25 13.36
N LEU A 370 34.38 -20.64 12.44
CA LEU A 370 34.36 -19.19 12.22
C LEU A 370 33.46 -18.44 13.21
N GLU A 371 32.48 -19.10 13.81
CA GLU A 371 31.48 -18.49 14.71
C GLU A 371 32.07 -17.58 15.79
N PRO A 372 33.18 -17.94 16.49
CA PRO A 372 33.80 -17.07 17.50
C PRO A 372 34.35 -15.75 16.93
N PHE A 373 34.67 -15.70 15.64
CA PHE A 373 35.28 -14.56 14.96
C PHE A 373 34.28 -13.73 14.14
N MET A 374 33.06 -14.23 13.94
CA MET A 374 32.02 -13.55 13.14
C MET A 374 31.32 -12.40 13.88
N GLY A 375 31.54 -12.28 15.20
CA GLY A 375 31.02 -11.18 16.02
C GLY A 375 29.48 -11.11 16.01
N LYS A 376 28.92 -9.99 15.55
CA LYS A 376 27.46 -9.80 15.44
C LYS A 376 26.81 -10.51 14.24
N HIS A 377 27.62 -11.09 13.36
CA HIS A 377 27.15 -11.81 12.19
C HIS A 377 26.98 -13.29 12.54
N GLY A 378 25.82 -13.86 12.22
CA GLY A 378 25.56 -15.28 12.46
C GLY A 378 26.23 -16.20 11.43
N PRO A 379 26.17 -17.52 11.64
CA PRO A 379 26.75 -18.51 10.73
C PRO A 379 26.00 -18.64 9.40
N TYR A 380 24.82 -18.03 9.27
CA TYR A 380 24.03 -18.07 8.05
C TYR A 380 24.14 -16.76 7.27
N ARG A 381 24.37 -16.89 5.96
CA ARG A 381 24.37 -15.76 5.04
C ARG A 381 22.95 -15.22 4.84
N PRO A 382 22.71 -13.90 5.01
CA PRO A 382 21.39 -13.27 4.87
C PRO A 382 20.76 -13.33 3.48
#